data_AF-W2Q8F6-F1
#
_entry.id   AF-W2Q8F6-F1
#
_cell.length_a   1.000
_cell.length_b   1.000
_cell.length_c   1.000
_cell.angle_alpha   90.00
_cell.angle_beta   90.00
_cell.angle_gamma   90.00
#
_symmetry.space_group_name_H-M   'P 1'
#
loop_
_entity.id
_entity.type
_entity.pdbx_description
1 polymer ?
#
loop_
_entity_poly.entity_id
_entity_poly.type
_entity_poly.pdbx_seq_one_letter_code
_entity_poly.pdbx_strand_id
1 'polypeptide(L)'
;MVEERRRLEKELQRRVLEARMAFDELTIRSAAEAYRHVTVERAALMSENVALKEAIEDKLKVKAQLERETQEFLDQIRSNEPPVLARRDDDGWCVQLPNGAPSFYFSPFTREEFDNILKNNDVVYAERHPCTATVGKILGWTVDYAPLVRNEAGTSFVAHARFTRRLRCSLDKAHRILPHLDKNVWPVLHLLPTTSKL
;
A
#
# COMPACT_ATOMS: atom_id res chain seq x y z
N MET A 1 63.94 33.18 -57.29
CA MET A 1 62.46 33.00 -57.31
C MET A 1 62.07 31.53 -57.42
N VAL A 2 62.71 30.73 -58.28
CA VAL A 2 62.36 29.30 -58.47
C VAL A 2 62.88 28.39 -57.34
N GLU A 3 64.12 28.57 -56.85
CA GLU A 3 64.63 27.78 -55.70
C GLU A 3 63.82 27.98 -54.43
N GLU A 4 63.49 29.23 -54.09
CA GLU A 4 62.70 29.55 -52.88
C GLU A 4 61.30 28.93 -52.95
N ARG A 5 60.65 28.98 -54.12
CA ARG A 5 59.37 28.28 -54.32
C ARG A 5 59.50 26.78 -54.08
N ARG A 6 60.54 26.14 -54.62
CA ARG A 6 60.77 24.69 -54.45
C ARG A 6 61.07 24.33 -52.98
N ARG A 7 61.77 25.19 -52.26
CA ARG A 7 62.05 25.04 -50.82
C ARG A 7 60.75 25.12 -50.01
N LEU A 8 59.92 26.11 -50.28
CA LEU A 8 58.63 26.30 -49.61
C LEU A 8 57.66 25.15 -49.91
N GLU A 9 57.66 24.60 -51.13
CA GLU A 9 56.81 23.47 -51.49
C GLU A 9 57.20 22.19 -50.74
N LYS A 10 58.49 21.92 -50.59
CA LYS A 10 58.97 20.80 -49.75
C LYS A 10 58.62 20.99 -48.28
N GLU A 11 58.76 22.22 -47.77
CA GLU A 11 58.38 22.55 -46.40
C GLU A 11 56.88 22.34 -46.18
N LEU A 12 56.04 22.82 -47.10
CA LEU A 12 54.58 22.63 -47.08
C LEU A 12 54.22 21.14 -47.08
N GLN A 13 54.81 20.35 -47.97
CA GLN A 13 54.57 18.90 -48.03
C GLN A 13 54.94 18.22 -46.71
N ARG A 14 56.06 18.60 -46.11
CA ARG A 14 56.48 18.06 -44.81
C ARG A 14 55.47 18.40 -43.71
N ARG A 15 55.06 19.67 -43.61
CA ARG A 15 54.08 20.14 -42.61
C ARG A 15 52.71 19.48 -42.78
N VAL A 16 52.27 19.27 -44.02
CA VAL A 16 51.01 18.57 -44.33
C VAL A 16 51.09 17.11 -43.91
N LEU A 17 52.22 16.44 -44.14
CA LEU A 17 52.42 15.06 -43.72
C LEU A 17 52.44 14.92 -42.18
N GLU A 18 53.16 15.81 -41.50
CA GLU A 18 53.20 15.87 -40.03
C GLU A 18 51.81 16.10 -39.43
N ALA A 19 51.02 17.02 -40.00
CA ALA A 19 49.65 17.29 -39.55
C ALA A 19 48.71 16.10 -39.73
N ARG A 20 48.84 15.35 -40.84
CA ARG A 20 48.05 14.13 -41.09
C ARG A 20 48.38 13.03 -40.08
N MET A 21 49.66 12.79 -39.83
CA MET A 21 50.09 11.79 -38.84
C MET A 21 49.58 12.12 -37.43
N ALA A 22 49.68 13.38 -37.02
CA ALA A 22 49.17 13.82 -35.71
C ALA A 22 47.64 13.64 -35.60
N PHE A 23 46.90 13.93 -36.68
CA PHE A 23 45.45 13.75 -36.72
C PHE A 23 45.04 12.27 -36.64
N ASP A 24 45.74 11.39 -37.35
CA ASP A 24 45.48 9.95 -37.33
C ASP A 24 45.77 9.35 -35.94
N GLU A 25 46.85 9.76 -35.29
CA GLU A 25 47.20 9.33 -33.93
C GLU A 25 46.16 9.81 -32.89
N LEU A 26 45.72 11.06 -32.98
CA LEU A 26 44.64 11.61 -32.16
C LEU A 26 43.32 10.84 -32.37
N THR A 27 43.01 10.49 -33.62
CA THR A 27 41.79 9.76 -33.98
C THR A 27 41.82 8.33 -33.44
N ILE A 28 42.95 7.63 -33.59
CA ILE A 28 43.14 6.27 -33.06
C ILE A 28 43.07 6.28 -31.53
N ARG A 29 43.71 7.25 -30.88
CA ARG A 29 43.68 7.39 -29.41
C ARG A 29 42.28 7.70 -28.90
N SER A 30 41.55 8.61 -29.54
CA SER A 30 40.16 8.94 -29.21
C SER A 30 39.24 7.73 -29.38
N ALA A 31 39.40 6.95 -30.45
CA ALA A 31 38.61 5.74 -30.68
C ALA A 31 38.93 4.66 -29.65
N ALA A 32 40.21 4.48 -29.30
CA ALA A 32 40.64 3.52 -28.28
C ALA A 32 40.18 3.91 -26.87
N GLU A 33 40.12 5.19 -26.54
CA GLU A 33 39.56 5.70 -25.28
C GLU A 33 38.05 5.48 -25.22
N ALA A 34 37.30 5.76 -26.29
CA ALA A 34 35.87 5.49 -26.38
C ALA A 34 35.56 3.98 -26.24
N TYR A 35 36.33 3.11 -26.91
CA TYR A 35 36.17 1.66 -26.80
C TYR A 35 36.42 1.14 -25.38
N ARG A 36 37.44 1.67 -24.70
CA ARG A 36 37.73 1.34 -23.29
C ARG A 36 36.57 1.76 -22.38
N HIS A 37 36.03 2.96 -22.55
CA HIS A 37 34.88 3.43 -21.77
C HIS A 37 33.68 2.50 -21.94
N VAL A 38 33.30 2.21 -23.18
CA VAL A 38 32.16 1.33 -23.49
C VAL A 38 32.37 -0.09 -22.93
N THR A 39 33.61 -0.59 -22.95
CA THR A 39 33.92 -1.92 -22.42
C THR A 39 33.73 -1.99 -20.90
N VAL A 40 34.20 -0.96 -20.18
CA VAL A 40 34.02 -0.85 -18.72
C VAL A 40 32.55 -0.70 -18.37
N GLU A 41 31.83 0.17 -19.08
CA GLU A 41 30.41 0.40 -18.87
C GLU A 41 29.59 -0.87 -19.14
N ARG A 42 29.90 -1.60 -20.21
CA ARG A 42 29.27 -2.88 -20.52
C ARG A 42 29.53 -3.91 -19.41
N ALA A 43 30.75 -3.99 -18.88
CA ALA A 43 31.07 -4.88 -17.77
C ALA A 43 30.27 -4.52 -16.51
N ALA A 44 30.18 -3.23 -16.18
CA ALA A 44 29.39 -2.73 -15.06
C ALA A 44 27.91 -3.07 -15.23
N LEU A 45 27.32 -2.76 -16.39
CA LEU A 45 25.92 -3.07 -16.69
C LEU A 45 25.62 -4.57 -16.66
N MET A 46 26.55 -5.41 -17.12
CA MET A 46 26.38 -6.87 -17.03
C MET A 46 26.34 -7.33 -15.57
N SER A 47 27.21 -6.79 -14.71
CA SER A 47 27.22 -7.13 -13.28
C SER A 47 25.92 -6.70 -12.59
N GLU A 48 25.41 -5.50 -12.90
CA GLU A 48 24.15 -4.98 -12.37
C GLU A 48 22.96 -5.81 -12.87
N ASN A 49 22.97 -6.21 -14.14
CA ASN A 49 21.91 -7.03 -14.72
C ASN A 49 21.80 -8.41 -14.03
N VAL A 50 22.94 -9.01 -13.68
CA VAL A 50 22.98 -10.27 -12.92
C VAL A 50 22.40 -10.05 -11.51
N ALA A 51 22.86 -9.02 -10.79
CA ALA A 51 22.35 -8.70 -9.45
C ALA A 51 20.84 -8.43 -9.45
N LEU A 52 20.32 -7.73 -10.45
CA LEU A 52 18.89 -7.48 -10.58
C LEU A 52 18.10 -8.76 -10.85
N LYS A 53 18.62 -9.68 -11.66
CA LYS A 53 17.98 -10.98 -11.91
C LYS A 53 17.89 -11.82 -10.64
N GLU A 54 18.97 -11.86 -9.86
CA GLU A 54 19.00 -12.55 -8.56
C GLU A 54 17.97 -11.93 -7.60
N ALA A 55 17.94 -10.60 -7.49
CA ALA A 55 16.97 -9.90 -6.64
C ALA A 55 15.50 -10.13 -7.07
N ILE A 56 15.24 -10.21 -8.38
CA ILE A 56 13.92 -10.55 -8.91
C ILE A 56 13.55 -11.98 -8.54
N GLU A 57 14.47 -12.93 -8.70
CA GLU A 57 14.24 -14.33 -8.35
C GLU A 57 13.91 -14.50 -6.87
N ASP A 58 14.65 -13.84 -5.99
CA ASP A 58 14.41 -13.87 -4.55
C ASP A 58 13.06 -13.26 -4.18
N LYS A 59 12.70 -12.13 -4.80
CA LYS A 59 11.38 -11.52 -4.61
C LYS A 59 10.25 -12.45 -5.07
N LEU A 60 10.44 -13.17 -6.18
CA LEU A 60 9.47 -14.15 -6.67
C LEU A 60 9.33 -15.35 -5.72
N LYS A 61 10.44 -15.83 -5.14
CA LYS A 61 10.42 -16.89 -4.11
C LYS A 61 9.61 -16.47 -2.89
N VAL A 62 9.87 -15.26 -2.36
CA VAL A 62 9.12 -14.71 -1.22
C VAL A 62 7.63 -14.57 -1.55
N LYS A 63 7.31 -14.07 -2.75
CA LYS A 63 5.92 -13.94 -3.20
C LYS A 63 5.22 -15.30 -3.26
N ALA A 64 5.86 -16.31 -3.84
CA ALA A 64 5.29 -17.66 -3.94
C ALA A 64 5.10 -18.31 -2.57
N GLN A 65 6.03 -18.10 -1.64
CA GLN A 65 5.89 -18.58 -0.26
C GLN A 65 4.71 -17.91 0.44
N LEU A 66 4.58 -16.59 0.32
CA LEU A 66 3.46 -15.83 0.89
C LEU A 66 2.11 -16.27 0.32
N GLU A 67 2.02 -16.49 -0.99
CA GLU A 67 0.81 -16.99 -1.64
C GLU A 67 0.44 -18.39 -1.13
N ARG A 68 1.42 -19.28 -0.95
CA ARG A 68 1.20 -20.61 -0.38
C ARG A 68 0.67 -20.54 1.05
N GLU A 69 1.33 -19.77 1.93
CA GLU A 69 0.89 -19.61 3.32
C GLU A 69 -0.50 -18.98 3.40
N THR A 70 -0.79 -18.01 2.54
CA THR A 70 -2.12 -17.39 2.45
C THR A 70 -3.18 -18.43 2.04
N GLN A 71 -2.86 -19.29 1.07
CA GLN A 71 -3.77 -20.33 0.60
C GLN A 71 -4.00 -21.39 1.69
N GLU A 72 -2.95 -21.88 2.34
CA GLU A 72 -3.04 -22.81 3.48
C GLU A 72 -3.91 -22.25 4.61
N PHE A 73 -3.74 -20.96 4.94
CA PHE A 73 -4.56 -20.28 5.93
C PHE A 73 -6.04 -20.20 5.50
N LEU A 74 -6.32 -19.88 4.24
CA LEU A 74 -7.69 -19.83 3.73
C LEU A 74 -8.36 -21.22 3.72
N ASP A 75 -7.61 -22.28 3.41
CA ASP A 75 -8.12 -23.64 3.40
C ASP A 75 -8.45 -24.14 4.82
N GLN A 76 -7.65 -23.75 5.83
CA GLN A 76 -8.00 -23.99 7.24
C GLN A 76 -9.31 -23.31 7.64
N ILE A 77 -9.56 -22.08 7.18
CA ILE A 77 -10.81 -21.37 7.45
C ILE A 77 -12.01 -22.06 6.79
N ARG A 78 -11.84 -22.57 5.56
CA ARG A 78 -12.91 -23.25 4.80
C ARG A 78 -13.26 -24.62 5.37
N SER A 79 -12.30 -25.34 5.93
CA SER A 79 -12.52 -26.68 6.48
C SER A 79 -13.48 -26.72 7.69
N ASN A 80 -13.73 -25.58 8.34
CA ASN A 80 -14.63 -25.44 9.49
C ASN A 80 -16.04 -24.97 9.12
N GLU A 81 -16.41 -25.00 7.83
CA GLU A 81 -17.67 -24.45 7.33
C GLU A 81 -18.83 -25.47 7.46
N PRO A 82 -19.94 -25.13 8.14
CA PRO A 82 -21.22 -25.82 7.92
C PRO A 82 -21.70 -25.53 6.48
N PRO A 83 -22.46 -26.43 5.83
CA PRO A 83 -22.91 -26.23 4.46
C PRO A 83 -23.63 -24.88 4.31
N VAL A 84 -23.10 -24.01 3.44
CA VAL A 84 -23.70 -22.72 3.11
C VAL A 84 -25.06 -23.00 2.50
N LEU A 85 -26.15 -22.59 3.17
CA LEU A 85 -27.45 -22.48 2.55
C LEU A 85 -27.29 -21.53 1.36
N ALA A 86 -27.54 -22.05 0.16
CA ALA A 86 -27.45 -21.30 -1.09
C ALA A 86 -28.08 -19.93 -0.90
N ARG A 87 -27.27 -18.87 -1.04
CA ARG A 87 -27.79 -17.51 -1.19
C ARG A 87 -28.69 -17.53 -2.41
N ARG A 88 -30.00 -17.55 -2.18
CA ARG A 88 -30.96 -17.17 -3.19
C ARG A 88 -30.83 -15.68 -3.42
N ASP A 89 -31.13 -15.30 -4.64
CA ASP A 89 -30.86 -14.02 -5.30
C ASP A 89 -31.25 -12.79 -4.48
N ASP A 90 -30.80 -11.63 -4.97
CA ASP A 90 -30.71 -10.28 -4.37
C ASP A 90 -31.95 -9.69 -3.65
N ASP A 91 -33.00 -10.45 -3.37
CA ASP A 91 -34.26 -9.98 -2.80
C ASP A 91 -34.39 -10.13 -1.27
N GLY A 92 -33.37 -10.61 -0.57
CA GLY A 92 -33.40 -10.83 0.88
C GLY A 92 -33.78 -12.26 1.28
N TRP A 93 -33.91 -12.52 2.60
CA TRP A 93 -34.20 -13.86 3.11
C TRP A 93 -35.19 -13.85 4.29
N CYS A 94 -36.03 -14.89 4.35
CA CYS A 94 -36.92 -15.10 5.48
C CYS A 94 -36.17 -15.77 6.64
N VAL A 95 -36.13 -15.11 7.80
CA VAL A 95 -35.49 -15.62 9.02
C VAL A 95 -36.53 -16.41 9.81
N GLN A 96 -36.31 -17.73 9.93
CA GLN A 96 -37.12 -18.61 10.79
C GLN A 96 -36.45 -18.74 12.16
N LEU A 97 -37.19 -18.43 13.23
CA LEU A 97 -36.69 -18.62 14.58
C LEU A 97 -37.03 -20.04 15.08
N PRO A 98 -36.10 -20.73 15.76
CA PRO A 98 -36.27 -22.12 16.18
C PRO A 98 -37.39 -22.35 17.22
N ASN A 99 -37.92 -21.27 17.80
CA ASN A 99 -38.81 -21.33 18.96
C ASN A 99 -40.30 -21.21 18.58
N GLY A 100 -40.65 -21.37 17.31
CA GLY A 100 -42.01 -21.13 16.81
C GLY A 100 -42.42 -19.64 16.80
N ALA A 101 -41.46 -18.73 17.01
CA ALA A 101 -41.71 -17.30 16.91
C ALA A 101 -41.97 -16.89 15.45
N PRO A 102 -42.72 -15.79 15.21
CA PRO A 102 -43.06 -15.36 13.86
C PRO A 102 -41.80 -15.15 13.02
N SER A 103 -41.75 -15.82 11.88
CA SER A 103 -40.71 -15.57 10.88
C SER A 103 -40.86 -14.16 10.31
N PHE A 104 -39.74 -13.49 10.03
CA PHE A 104 -39.73 -12.16 9.42
C PHE A 104 -38.84 -12.14 8.19
N TYR A 105 -39.17 -11.25 7.25
CA TYR A 105 -38.40 -11.05 6.03
C TYR A 105 -37.30 -10.04 6.28
N PHE A 106 -36.05 -10.44 6.07
CA PHE A 106 -34.90 -9.57 6.16
C PHE A 106 -34.45 -9.15 4.75
N SER A 107 -34.47 -7.86 4.48
CA SER A 107 -33.83 -7.28 3.31
C SER A 107 -32.52 -6.61 3.74
N PRO A 108 -31.37 -6.95 3.14
CA PRO A 108 -30.12 -6.24 3.39
C PRO A 108 -30.25 -4.77 3.01
N PHE A 109 -29.61 -3.89 3.78
CA PHE A 109 -29.49 -2.49 3.38
C PHE A 109 -28.74 -2.36 2.06
N THR A 110 -29.21 -1.48 1.18
CA THR A 110 -28.43 -1.09 0.00
C THR A 110 -27.17 -0.33 0.43
N ARG A 111 -26.18 -0.27 -0.46
CA ARG A 111 -24.94 0.46 -0.17
C ARG A 111 -25.23 1.93 0.14
N GLU A 112 -26.15 2.50 -0.61
CA GLU A 112 -26.61 3.88 -0.52
C GLU A 112 -27.33 4.13 0.81
N GLU A 113 -28.22 3.23 1.24
CA GLU A 113 -28.88 3.31 2.55
C GLU A 113 -27.86 3.29 3.70
N PHE A 114 -26.90 2.36 3.65
CA PHE A 114 -25.86 2.29 4.67
C PHE A 114 -25.03 3.57 4.73
N ASP A 115 -24.56 4.04 3.57
CA ASP A 115 -23.73 5.26 3.50
C ASP A 115 -24.54 6.50 3.94
N ASN A 116 -25.83 6.56 3.65
CA ASN A 116 -26.73 7.63 4.10
C ASN A 116 -26.99 7.58 5.61
N ILE A 117 -27.21 6.40 6.18
CA ILE A 117 -27.34 6.24 7.64
C ILE A 117 -26.06 6.67 8.34
N LEU A 118 -24.89 6.28 7.81
CA LEU A 118 -23.61 6.67 8.37
C LEU A 118 -23.40 8.18 8.32
N LYS A 119 -23.65 8.81 7.17
CA LYS A 119 -23.57 10.27 7.00
C LYS A 119 -24.55 11.01 7.90
N ASN A 120 -25.80 10.57 7.99
CA ASN A 120 -26.80 11.21 8.85
C ASN A 120 -26.42 11.10 10.32
N ASN A 121 -25.92 9.95 10.75
CA ASN A 121 -25.38 9.82 12.10
C ASN A 121 -24.20 10.76 12.28
N ASP A 122 -23.23 10.81 11.36
CA ASP A 122 -22.08 11.72 11.46
C ASP A 122 -22.51 13.20 11.53
N VAL A 123 -23.52 13.63 10.76
CA VAL A 123 -24.05 15.01 10.78
C VAL A 123 -24.76 15.31 12.10
N VAL A 124 -25.72 14.48 12.51
CA VAL A 124 -26.43 14.64 13.80
C VAL A 124 -25.44 14.60 14.97
N TYR A 125 -24.38 13.80 14.84
CA TYR A 125 -23.33 13.69 15.84
C TYR A 125 -22.45 14.93 15.89
N ALA A 126 -22.02 15.44 14.74
CA ALA A 126 -21.24 16.67 14.61
C ALA A 126 -22.01 17.90 15.10
N GLU A 127 -23.33 17.93 14.95
CA GLU A 127 -24.19 18.98 15.48
C GLU A 127 -24.26 18.97 17.02
N ARG A 128 -24.36 17.78 17.64
CA ARG A 128 -24.42 17.65 19.11
C ARG A 128 -23.05 17.81 19.79
N HIS A 129 -21.97 17.46 19.09
CA HIS A 129 -20.61 17.48 19.61
C HIS A 129 -19.67 18.14 18.58
N PRO A 130 -19.82 19.45 18.33
CA PRO A 130 -18.96 20.16 17.41
C PRO A 130 -17.54 20.16 17.98
N CYS A 131 -16.56 19.96 17.10
CA CYS A 131 -15.12 19.90 17.38
C CYS A 131 -14.59 18.51 17.76
N THR A 132 -14.63 17.56 16.82
CA THR A 132 -13.78 16.38 16.87
C THR A 132 -12.41 16.72 16.25
N ALA A 133 -11.41 16.98 17.08
CA ALA A 133 -10.03 17.01 16.60
C ALA A 133 -9.52 15.56 16.54
N THR A 134 -8.92 15.14 15.42
CA THR A 134 -8.21 13.87 15.39
C THR A 134 -7.00 13.96 16.31
N VAL A 135 -7.05 13.26 17.44
CA VAL A 135 -5.99 13.27 18.47
C VAL A 135 -4.82 12.40 18.03
N GLY A 136 -5.07 11.37 17.22
CA GLY A 136 -4.02 10.54 16.64
C GLY A 136 -4.48 9.12 16.36
N LYS A 137 -3.50 8.21 16.31
CA LYS A 137 -3.72 6.79 16.07
C LYS A 137 -3.27 5.97 17.27
N ILE A 138 -4.14 5.12 17.79
CA ILE A 138 -3.85 4.21 18.91
C ILE A 138 -4.16 2.78 18.45
N LEU A 139 -3.17 1.89 18.44
CA LEU A 139 -3.34 0.47 18.07
C LEU A 139 -4.06 0.27 16.71
N GLY A 140 -3.78 1.13 15.74
CA GLY A 140 -4.41 1.10 14.41
C GLY A 140 -5.81 1.69 14.32
N TRP A 141 -6.35 2.23 15.43
CA TRP A 141 -7.57 3.02 15.46
C TRP A 141 -7.26 4.50 15.25
N THR A 142 -8.05 5.19 14.44
CA THR A 142 -8.09 6.65 14.42
C THR A 142 -8.97 7.11 15.57
N VAL A 143 -8.43 8.00 16.41
CA VAL A 143 -9.13 8.53 17.58
C VAL A 143 -9.44 9.99 17.34
N ASP A 144 -10.72 10.31 17.28
CA ASP A 144 -11.20 11.69 17.30
C ASP A 144 -11.77 12.00 18.67
N TYR A 145 -11.41 13.15 19.23
CA TYR A 145 -11.85 13.56 20.56
C TYR A 145 -12.62 14.86 20.46
N ALA A 146 -13.77 14.91 21.14
CA ALA A 146 -14.51 16.14 21.36
C ALA A 146 -14.18 16.71 22.75
N PRO A 147 -13.98 18.04 22.87
CA PRO A 147 -13.77 18.71 24.14
C PRO A 147 -14.82 18.35 25.20
N LEU A 148 -14.46 18.53 26.46
CA LEU A 148 -15.35 18.29 27.59
C LEU A 148 -16.52 19.29 27.56
N VAL A 149 -17.75 18.79 27.42
CA VAL A 149 -18.99 19.60 27.40
C VAL A 149 -19.82 19.28 28.62
N ARG A 150 -20.54 20.26 29.17
CA ARG A 150 -21.50 20.02 30.25
C ARG A 150 -22.73 19.31 29.67
N ASN A 151 -23.27 18.31 30.37
CA ASN A 151 -24.49 17.65 29.94
C ASN A 151 -25.67 18.64 29.90
N GLU A 152 -26.75 18.30 29.18
CA GLU A 152 -27.92 19.17 29.02
C GLU A 152 -28.55 19.59 30.37
N ALA A 153 -28.45 18.73 31.39
CA ALA A 153 -28.92 19.00 32.75
C ALA A 153 -27.96 19.89 33.58
N GLY A 154 -26.76 20.20 33.09
CA GLY A 154 -25.74 20.99 33.77
C GLY A 154 -25.09 20.32 34.99
N THR A 155 -25.40 19.05 35.25
CA THR A 155 -24.99 18.30 36.44
C THR A 155 -23.66 17.57 36.30
N SER A 156 -23.22 17.27 35.07
CA SER A 156 -21.96 16.56 34.83
C SER A 156 -21.24 17.08 33.60
N PHE A 157 -19.95 16.75 33.52
CA PHE A 157 -19.14 16.98 32.34
C PHE A 157 -18.99 15.66 31.57
N VAL A 158 -19.14 15.73 30.26
CA VAL A 158 -19.07 14.60 29.34
C VAL A 158 -17.97 14.88 28.34
N ALA A 159 -17.03 13.93 28.22
CA ALA A 159 -16.06 13.91 27.14
C ALA A 159 -16.49 12.85 26.13
N HIS A 160 -16.33 13.13 24.84
CA HIS A 160 -16.63 12.16 23.80
C HIS A 160 -15.38 11.79 23.00
N ALA A 161 -15.23 10.51 22.71
CA ALA A 161 -14.16 9.99 21.85
C ALA A 161 -14.75 9.02 20.82
N ARG A 162 -14.40 9.22 19.56
CA ARG A 162 -14.76 8.35 18.43
C ARG A 162 -13.53 7.56 18.01
N PHE A 163 -13.69 6.24 17.91
CA PHE A 163 -12.63 5.32 17.48
C PHE A 163 -13.05 4.66 16.17
N THR A 164 -12.28 4.86 15.11
CA THR A 164 -12.58 4.28 13.79
C THR A 164 -11.44 3.42 13.27
N ARG A 165 -11.76 2.25 12.73
CA ARG A 165 -10.80 1.35 12.07
C ARG A 165 -11.46 0.70 10.87
N ARG A 166 -10.85 0.83 9.69
CA ARG A 166 -11.41 0.31 8.44
C ARG A 166 -10.87 -1.09 8.14
N LEU A 167 -11.78 -2.05 7.97
CA LEU A 167 -11.47 -3.38 7.48
C LEU A 167 -11.54 -3.41 5.95
N ARG A 168 -10.57 -4.05 5.29
CA ARG A 168 -10.54 -4.21 3.82
C ARG A 168 -11.19 -5.51 3.34
N CYS A 169 -12.14 -6.02 4.12
CA CYS A 169 -12.88 -7.25 3.84
C CYS A 169 -14.34 -7.09 4.31
N SER A 170 -15.22 -8.00 3.89
CA SER A 170 -16.59 -8.05 4.41
C SER A 170 -16.58 -8.46 5.88
N LEU A 171 -17.64 -8.08 6.61
CA LEU A 171 -17.78 -8.46 8.02
C LEU A 171 -17.79 -9.98 8.21
N ASP A 172 -18.44 -10.73 7.31
CA ASP A 172 -18.42 -12.20 7.31
C ASP A 172 -17.00 -12.75 7.22
N LYS A 173 -16.18 -12.20 6.30
CA LYS A 173 -14.77 -12.61 6.14
C LYS A 173 -13.97 -12.24 7.38
N ALA A 174 -14.17 -11.05 7.93
CA ALA A 174 -13.51 -10.63 9.16
C ALA A 174 -13.86 -11.57 10.33
N HIS A 175 -15.14 -11.89 10.52
CA HIS A 175 -15.60 -12.79 11.57
C HIS A 175 -14.98 -14.19 11.47
N ARG A 176 -14.73 -14.67 10.24
CA ARG A 176 -14.05 -15.95 10.00
C ARG A 176 -12.54 -15.88 10.23
N ILE A 177 -11.90 -14.80 9.82
CA ILE A 177 -10.44 -14.64 9.87
C ILE A 177 -9.97 -14.30 11.28
N LEU A 178 -10.67 -13.40 11.98
CA LEU A 178 -10.24 -12.85 13.27
C LEU A 178 -9.94 -13.92 14.34
N PRO A 179 -10.76 -14.98 14.53
CA PRO A 179 -10.45 -16.07 15.47
C PRO A 179 -9.10 -16.75 15.26
N HIS A 180 -8.58 -16.73 14.03
CA HIS A 180 -7.33 -17.36 13.63
C HIS A 180 -6.14 -16.39 13.65
N LEU A 181 -6.38 -15.12 13.97
CA LEU A 181 -5.35 -14.09 14.11
C LEU A 181 -5.04 -13.80 15.57
N ASP A 182 -3.82 -13.32 15.81
CA ASP A 182 -3.42 -12.80 17.11
C ASP A 182 -4.39 -11.73 17.61
N LYS A 183 -4.73 -11.80 18.90
CA LYS A 183 -5.66 -10.88 19.57
C LYS A 183 -5.28 -9.41 19.40
N ASN A 184 -3.99 -9.11 19.30
CA ASN A 184 -3.46 -7.76 19.09
C ASN A 184 -3.88 -7.14 17.74
N VAL A 185 -4.26 -7.97 16.77
CA VAL A 185 -4.70 -7.55 15.44
C VAL A 185 -6.20 -7.29 15.40
N TRP A 186 -6.95 -7.75 16.41
CA TRP A 186 -8.40 -7.64 16.42
C TRP A 186 -8.84 -6.18 16.46
N PRO A 187 -9.93 -5.83 15.75
CA PRO A 187 -10.56 -4.53 15.87
C PRO A 187 -11.44 -4.51 17.14
N VAL A 188 -10.85 -4.80 18.29
CA VAL A 188 -11.53 -4.71 19.60
C VAL A 188 -10.97 -3.52 20.36
N LEU A 189 -11.85 -2.64 20.82
CA LEU A 189 -11.51 -1.59 21.77
C LEU A 189 -11.59 -2.19 23.17
N HIS A 190 -10.42 -2.51 23.74
CA HIS A 190 -10.34 -2.78 25.17
C HIS A 190 -10.45 -1.46 25.92
N LEU A 191 -11.69 -1.03 26.18
CA LEU A 191 -11.93 0.01 27.17
C LEU A 191 -11.54 -0.57 28.52
N LEU A 192 -10.33 -0.25 28.99
CA LEU A 192 -9.98 -0.46 30.40
C LEU A 192 -11.06 0.25 31.23
N PRO A 193 -11.68 -0.42 32.21
CA PRO A 193 -12.62 0.26 33.09
C PRO A 193 -11.85 1.37 33.79
N THR A 194 -12.15 2.62 33.43
CA THR A 194 -11.65 3.78 34.15
C THR A 194 -12.26 3.68 35.54
N THR A 195 -11.44 3.26 36.51
CA THR A 195 -11.77 3.38 37.92
C THR A 195 -11.87 4.88 38.22
N SER A 196 -13.08 5.42 38.12
CA SER A 196 -13.47 6.65 38.78
C SER A 196 -13.38 6.39 40.28
N LYS A 197 -12.23 6.69 40.88
CA LYS A 197 -12.18 6.93 42.32
C LYS A 197 -12.62 8.38 42.55
N LEU A 198 -13.70 8.49 43.34
CA LEU A 198 -14.32 9.68 43.88
C LEU A 198 -13.30 10.67 44.46
#